data_AF-A0A660WC36-F1
#
_entry.id   AF-A0A660WC36-F1
#
_cell.length_a   1.000
_cell.length_b   1.000
_cell.length_c   1.000
_cell.angle_alpha   90.00
_cell.angle_beta   90.00
_cell.angle_gamma   90.00
#
_symmetry.space_group_name_H-M   'P 1'
#
loop_
_entity.id
_entity.type
_entity.pdbx_description
1 polymer ?
#
loop_
_entity_poly.entity_id
_entity_poly.type
_entity_poly.pdbx_seq_one_letter_code
_entity_poly.pdbx_strand_id
1 'polypeptide(L)' 'MKKIVIIGLDGVPFELIKDLSDKEVMPNTSQIIQEGDLRRMSSSLPEVSSVAWSSIITGKNPAEHGI' A
#
# COMPACT_ATOMS: atom_id res chain seq x y z
N MET A 1 -7.40 24.02 0.85
CA MET A 1 -6.51 22.85 0.67
C MET A 1 -7.30 21.58 0.99
N LYS A 2 -7.12 20.50 0.22
CA LYS A 2 -7.70 19.19 0.56
C LYS A 2 -6.81 18.48 1.58
N LYS A 3 -7.42 17.79 2.54
CA LYS A 3 -6.68 16.92 3.47
C LYS A 3 -6.35 15.61 2.75
N ILE A 4 -5.16 15.06 2.98
CA ILE A 4 -4.69 13.80 2.39
C ILE A 4 -4.37 12.84 3.54
N VAL A 5 -4.75 11.58 3.39
CA VAL A 5 -4.41 10.48 4.30
C VAL A 5 -3.75 9.38 3.47
N ILE A 6 -2.66 8.82 4.01
CA ILE A 6 -2.01 7.62 3.49
C ILE A 6 -2.30 6.49 4.48
N ILE A 7 -2.84 5.38 3.99
CA ILE A 7 -3.12 4.18 4.78
C ILE A 7 -2.25 3.06 4.22
N GLY A 8 -1.44 2.44 5.07
CA GLY A 8 -0.72 1.22 4.71
C GLY A 8 -1.26 0.03 5.48
N LEU A 9 -1.35 -1.11 4.80
CA LEU A 9 -1.81 -2.38 5.34
C LEU A 9 -0.62 -3.35 5.33
N ASP A 10 -0.07 -3.67 6.50
CA ASP A 10 1.12 -4.52 6.60
C ASP A 10 0.79 -5.99 6.26
N GLY A 11 1.65 -6.64 5.49
CA GLY A 11 1.47 -8.04 5.09
C GLY A 11 0.29 -8.30 4.13
N VAL A 12 -0.21 -7.29 3.43
CA VAL A 12 -1.37 -7.42 2.54
C VAL A 12 -0.96 -7.37 1.06
N PRO A 13 -0.93 -8.52 0.35
CA PRO A 13 -0.60 -8.54 -1.07
C PRO A 13 -1.75 -8.02 -1.94
N PHE A 14 -1.42 -7.54 -3.13
CA PHE A 14 -2.39 -7.01 -4.12
C PHE A 14 -3.56 -7.97 -4.38
N GLU A 15 -3.29 -9.27 -4.58
CA GLU A 15 -4.33 -10.24 -4.93
C GLU A 15 -5.34 -10.47 -3.80
N LEU A 16 -4.93 -10.28 -2.54
CA LEU A 16 -5.83 -10.43 -1.40
C LEU A 16 -6.85 -9.29 -1.36
N ILE A 17 -6.41 -8.04 -1.57
CA ILE A 17 -7.33 -6.90 -1.65
C ILE A 17 -8.30 -7.08 -2.82
N LYS A 18 -7.78 -7.48 -3.98
CA LYS A 18 -8.63 -7.72 -5.15
C LYS A 18 -9.69 -8.79 -4.89
N ASP A 19 -9.29 -9.96 -4.37
CA ASP A 19 -10.21 -11.07 -4.09
C ASP A 19 -11.28 -10.71 -3.05
N LEU A 20 -10.89 -10.03 -1.96
CA LEU A 20 -11.83 -9.62 -0.91
C LEU A 20 -12.80 -8.52 -1.37
N SER A 21 -12.35 -7.62 -2.25
CA SER A 21 -13.22 -6.63 -2.88
C SER A 21 -14.19 -7.27 -3.86
N ASP A 22 -13.73 -8.17 -4.74
CA ASP A 22 -14.57 -8.87 -5.72
C ASP A 22 -15.64 -9.75 -5.06
N LYS A 23 -15.36 -10.28 -3.86
CA LYS A 23 -16.29 -11.07 -3.04
C LYS A 23 -17.22 -10.23 -2.16
N GLU A 24 -17.20 -8.90 -2.26
CA GLU A 24 -18.00 -7.98 -1.44
C GLU A 24 -17.74 -8.10 0.08
N VAL A 25 -16.59 -8.66 0.48
CA VAL A 25 -16.14 -8.68 1.89
C VAL A 25 -15.62 -7.31 2.32
N MET A 26 -15.03 -6.57 1.38
CA MET A 26 -14.53 -5.20 1.57
C MET A 26 -15.26 -4.21 0.65
N PRO A 27 -16.56 -3.93 0.90
CA PRO A 27 -17.40 -3.15 -0.02
C PRO A 27 -16.92 -1.69 -0.17
N ASN A 28 -16.45 -1.07 0.92
CA ASN A 28 -15.90 0.29 0.86
C ASN A 28 -14.61 0.35 0.03
N THR A 29 -13.76 -0.68 0.11
CA THR A 29 -12.55 -0.77 -0.71
C THR A 29 -12.89 -1.01 -2.18
N SER A 30 -13.90 -1.84 -2.46
CA SER A 30 -14.44 -2.02 -3.82
C SER A 30 -14.86 -0.69 -4.43
N GLN A 31 -15.61 0.14 -3.70
CA GLN A 31 -16.01 1.48 -4.15
C GLN A 31 -14.80 2.39 -4.42
N ILE A 32 -13.81 2.42 -3.53
CA ILE A 32 -12.59 3.22 -3.71
C ILE A 32 -11.82 2.79 -4.98
N ILE A 33 -11.75 1.48 -5.25
CA ILE A 33 -11.10 0.95 -6.46
C ILE A 33 -11.86 1.36 -7.72
N GLN A 34 -13.20 1.34 -7.71
CA GLN A 34 -14.03 1.76 -8.85
C GLN A 34 -13.90 3.25 -9.17
N GLU A 35 -13.75 4.09 -8.14
CA GLU A 35 -13.56 5.55 -8.28
C GLU A 35 -12.09 5.94 -8.54
N GLY A 36 -11.15 4.98 -8.49
CA GLY A 36 -9.71 5.22 -8.54
C GLY A 36 -8.93 4.13 -9.30
N ASP A 37 -7.72 3.84 -8.83
CA ASP A 37 -6.78 2.89 -9.44
C ASP A 37 -6.28 1.89 -8.40
N LEU A 38 -6.36 0.59 -8.70
CA LEU A 38 -5.66 -0.46 -7.97
C LEU A 38 -4.49 -0.97 -8.83
N ARG A 39 -3.25 -0.79 -8.37
CA ARG A 39 -2.04 -1.16 -9.13
C ARG A 39 -1.10 -2.01 -8.30
N ARG A 40 -0.51 -3.03 -8.92
CA ARG A 40 0.55 -3.84 -8.33
C ARG A 40 1.82 -3.01 -8.26
N MET A 41 2.51 -3.04 -7.11
CA MET A 41 3.74 -2.28 -6.87
C MET A 41 4.85 -3.23 -6.39
N SER A 42 6.09 -2.83 -6.67
CA SER A 42 7.26 -3.48 -6.08
C SER A 42 7.51 -2.93 -4.69
N SER A 43 7.93 -3.80 -3.77
CA SER A 43 8.38 -3.40 -2.44
C SER A 43 9.82 -2.84 -2.48
N SER A 44 10.22 -2.18 -1.40
CA SER A 44 11.63 -1.89 -1.11
C SER A 44 12.40 -3.17 -0.83
N LEU A 45 13.72 -3.18 -1.08
CA LEU A 45 14.59 -4.30 -0.74
C LEU A 45 15.55 -3.93 0.40
N PRO A 46 15.64 -4.74 1.47
CA PRO A 46 14.94 -6.01 1.68
C PRO A 46 13.46 -5.84 2.03
N GLU A 47 12.64 -6.87 1.73
CA GLU A 47 11.18 -6.87 1.93
C GLU A 47 10.79 -7.09 3.41
N VAL A 48 11.21 -6.18 4.29
CA VAL A 48 10.87 -6.20 5.72
C VAL A 48 10.18 -4.91 6.12
N SER A 49 9.23 -5.00 7.07
CA SER A 49 8.35 -3.89 7.43
C SER A 49 9.13 -2.61 7.81
N SER A 50 10.21 -2.72 8.60
CA SER A 50 11.00 -1.55 9.00
C SER A 50 11.54 -0.77 7.80
N VAL A 51 12.04 -1.46 6.78
CA VAL A 51 12.58 -0.86 5.56
C VAL A 51 11.47 -0.22 4.74
N ALA A 52 10.37 -0.94 4.51
CA ALA A 52 9.25 -0.46 3.71
C ALA A 52 8.58 0.79 4.31
N TRP A 53 8.31 0.78 5.62
CA TRP A 53 7.71 1.93 6.30
C TRP A 53 8.64 3.14 6.32
N SER A 54 9.94 2.94 6.55
CA SER A 54 10.92 4.03 6.46
C SER A 54 10.99 4.61 5.04
N SER A 55 10.96 3.77 4.00
CA SER A 55 10.91 4.22 2.61
C SER A 55 9.66 5.06 2.30
N ILE A 56 8.47 4.62 2.75
CA ILE A 56 7.20 5.36 2.54
C ILE A 56 7.23 6.73 3.23
N ILE A 57 7.67 6.79 4.48
CA ILE A 57 7.66 8.03 5.28
C ILE A 57 8.70 9.03 4.79
N THR A 58 9.88 8.56 4.41
CA THR A 58 10.99 9.43 4.01
C THR A 58 10.97 9.78 2.52
N GLY A 59 10.31 8.97 1.69
CA GLY A 59 10.38 9.05 0.24
C GLY A 59 11.76 8.71 -0.33
N LYS A 60 12.61 8.05 0.46
CA LYS A 60 13.99 7.69 0.10
C LYS A 60 14.15 6.19 -0.02
N ASN A 61 15.17 5.74 -0.76
CA ASN A 61 15.49 4.32 -0.82
C ASN A 61 16.33 3.86 0.41
N PRO A 62 16.47 2.54 0.65
CA PRO A 62 17.15 2.02 1.83
C PRO A 62 18.60 2.47 2.00
N ALA A 63 19.34 2.64 0.91
CA ALA A 63 20.73 3.13 0.97
C ALA A 63 20.82 4.59 1.42
N GLU A 64 19.76 5.39 1.23
CA GLU A 64 19.73 6.79 1.61
C GLU A 64 19.21 7.01 3.04
N HIS A 65 18.20 6.24 3.49
CA HIS A 65 17.67 6.36 4.85
C HIS A 65 18.39 5.46 5.86
N GLY A 66 19.15 4.46 5.42
CA GLY A 66 20.03 3.62 6.24
C GLY A 66 19.30 2.64 7.16
N ILE A 67 18.05 2.30 6.84
CA ILE A 67 17.21 1.33 7.57
C ILE A 67 17.02 0.12 6.69
#